data_AF-A0A2V5KU48-F1
#
_entry.id   AF-A0A2V5KU48-F1
#
_cell.length_a   1.000
_cell.length_b   1.000
_cell.length_c   1.000
_cell.angle_alpha   90.00
_cell.angle_beta   90.00
_cell.angle_gamma   90.00
#
_symmetry.space_group_name_H-M   'P 1'
#
loop_
_entity.id
_entity.type
_entity.pdbx_description
1 polymer ?
#
loop_
_entity_poly.entity_id
_entity_poly.type
_entity_poly.pdbx_seq_one_letter_code
_entity_poly.pdbx_strand_id
1 'polypeptide(L)' 'VDTNADPDIIDYPIAGNDDAIRAIRVILQKLVDAIVSASNEARIREQVEMAGVSA' A
#
# COMPACT_ATOMS: atom_id res chain seq x y z
N VAL A 1 14.41 1.16 3.44
CA VAL A 1 15.77 1.69 3.48
C VAL A 1 16.73 0.58 3.85
N ASP A 2 17.89 0.58 3.20
CA ASP A 2 18.98 -0.34 3.50
C ASP A 2 19.97 0.30 4.49
N THR A 3 21.02 -0.44 4.88
CA THR A 3 22.04 -0.06 5.87
C THR A 3 22.76 1.26 5.63
N ASN A 4 22.77 1.76 4.39
CA ASN A 4 23.46 2.98 3.99
C ASN A 4 22.54 4.22 3.89
N ALA A 5 21.24 4.08 4.18
CA ALA A 5 20.26 5.15 4.09
C ALA A 5 19.78 5.57 5.49
N ASP A 6 19.58 6.88 5.68
CA ASP A 6 19.06 7.45 6.94
C ASP A 6 17.53 7.24 7.04
N PRO A 7 17.03 6.45 8.01
CA PRO A 7 15.59 6.21 8.18
C PRO A 7 14.83 7.40 8.79
N ASP A 8 15.51 8.31 9.48
CA ASP A 8 14.86 9.35 10.30
C ASP A 8 14.21 10.45 9.45
N ILE A 9 14.57 10.53 8.17
CA ILE A 9 13.99 11.47 7.19
C ILE A 9 12.72 10.96 6.51
N ILE A 10 12.22 9.76 6.86
CA ILE A 10 11.05 9.11 6.25
C ILE A 10 10.01 8.79 7.33
N ASP A 11 8.74 9.10 7.08
CA ASP A 11 7.66 8.85 8.05
C ASP A 11 7.41 7.35 8.34
N TYR A 12 7.53 6.52 7.30
CA TYR A 12 7.27 5.08 7.35
C TYR A 12 8.41 4.30 6.69
N PRO A 13 9.58 4.17 7.35
CA PRO A 13 10.72 3.48 6.78
C PRO A 13 10.46 1.97 6.72
N ILE A 14 10.57 1.39 5.52
CA ILE A 14 10.46 -0.07 5.31
C ILE A 14 11.86 -0.63 5.19
N ALA A 15 12.37 -1.34 6.21
CA ALA A 15 13.67 -1.99 6.14
C ALA A 15 13.70 -3.03 5.01
N GLY A 16 14.75 -3.02 4.17
CA GLY A 16 14.87 -3.97 3.07
C GLY A 16 16.07 -3.70 2.17
N ASN A 17 16.49 -4.74 1.45
CA ASN A 17 17.55 -4.69 0.46
C ASN A 17 17.00 -4.08 -0.85
N ASP A 18 17.35 -2.84 -1.15
CA ASP A 18 16.93 -2.11 -2.35
C ASP A 18 17.77 -2.42 -3.59
N ASP A 19 18.93 -3.08 -3.46
CA ASP A 19 19.74 -3.55 -4.59
C ASP A 19 19.15 -4.80 -5.27
N ALA A 20 18.43 -5.63 -4.52
CA ALA A 20 17.91 -6.90 -5.03
C ALA A 20 16.60 -6.73 -5.81
N ILE A 21 16.60 -7.07 -7.10
CA ILE A 21 15.40 -7.04 -7.97
C ILE A 21 14.21 -7.82 -7.37
N ARG A 22 14.47 -8.93 -6.70
CA ARG A 22 13.43 -9.73 -6.03
C ARG A 22 12.79 -8.95 -4.88
N ALA A 23 13.58 -8.24 -4.08
CA ALA A 23 13.09 -7.47 -2.95
C ALA A 23 12.24 -6.28 -3.43
N ILE A 24 12.73 -5.54 -4.44
CA ILE A 24 11.95 -4.47 -5.08
C ILE A 24 10.59 -4.99 -5.58
N ARG A 25 10.58 -6.11 -6.32
CA ARG A 25 9.33 -6.71 -6.83
C ARG A 25 8.35 -7.07 -5.72
N VAL A 26 8.84 -7.64 -4.62
CA VAL A 26 7.99 -8.02 -3.48
C VAL A 26 7.36 -6.77 -2.83
N ILE A 27 8.16 -5.73 -2.59
CA ILE A 27 7.68 -4.48 -2.00
C ILE A 27 6.61 -3.84 -2.91
N LEU A 28 6.90 -3.71 -4.21
CA LEU A 28 5.97 -3.13 -5.17
C LEU A 28 4.68 -3.95 -5.29
N GLN A 29 4.76 -5.28 -5.32
CA GLN A 29 3.57 -6.13 -5.38
C GLN A 29 2.66 -5.87 -4.17
N LYS A 30 3.21 -5.83 -2.96
CA LYS A 30 2.43 -5.58 -1.75
C LYS A 30 1.82 -4.19 -1.70
N LEU A 31 2.55 -3.18 -2.18
CA LEU A 31 2.04 -1.82 -2.29
C LEU A 31 0.85 -1.76 -3.26
N VAL A 32 0.99 -2.35 -4.45
CA VAL A 32 -0.08 -2.38 -5.46
C VAL A 32 -1.30 -3.16 -4.96
N ASP A 33 -1.09 -4.33 -4.36
CA ASP A 33 -2.17 -5.15 -3.79
C ASP A 33 -2.99 -4.34 -2.76
N ALA A 34 -2.31 -3.60 -1.89
CA ALA A 34 -2.95 -2.76 -0.87
C ALA A 34 -3.77 -1.62 -1.49
N ILE A 35 -3.22 -0.92 -2.49
CA ILE A 35 -3.92 0.18 -3.19
C ILE A 35 -5.18 -0.34 -3.89
N VAL A 36 -5.08 -1.48 -4.58
CA VAL A 36 -6.21 -2.09 -5.28
C VAL A 36 -7.28 -2.55 -4.29
N SER A 37 -6.90 -3.18 -3.18
CA SER A 37 -7.86 -3.57 -2.12
C SER A 37 -8.59 -2.36 -1.57
N ALA A 38 -7.84 -1.31 -1.18
CA ALA A 38 -8.42 -0.10 -0.60
C ALA A 38 -9.38 0.60 -1.57
N SER A 39 -9.03 0.70 -2.86
CA SER A 39 -9.90 1.29 -3.89
C SER A 39 -11.20 0.50 -4.07
N ASN A 40 -11.11 -0.84 -4.09
CA ASN A 40 -12.27 -1.70 -4.17
C ASN A 40 -13.16 -1.58 -2.93
N GLU A 41 -12.58 -1.55 -1.74
CA GLU A 41 -13.30 -1.37 -0.47
C GLU A 41 -14.00 -0.01 -0.42
N ALA A 42 -13.34 1.06 -0.84
CA ALA A 42 -13.96 2.40 -0.91
C ALA A 42 -15.18 2.41 -1.84
N ARG A 43 -15.06 1.80 -3.03
CA ARG A 43 -16.18 1.68 -3.98
C ARG A 43 -17.33 0.86 -3.40
N ILE A 44 -17.04 -0.24 -2.72
CA ILE A 44 -18.07 -1.06 -2.07
C ILE A 44 -18.77 -0.27 -0.97
N ARG A 45 -18.02 0.46 -0.13
CA ARG A 45 -18.60 1.30 0.94
C ARG A 45 -19.55 2.35 0.37
N GLU A 46 -19.15 3.05 -0.69
CA GLU A 46 -19.99 4.04 -1.36
C GLU A 46 -21.27 3.40 -1.92
N GLN A 47 -21.17 2.24 -2.57
CA GLN A 47 -22.34 1.51 -3.08
C GLN A 47 -23.30 1.07 -1.98
N VAL A 48 -22.77 0.60 -0.84
CA VAL A 48 -23.57 0.21 0.33
C VAL A 48 -24.26 1.43 0.94
N GLU A 49 -23.58 2.56 1.05
CA GLU A 49 -24.14 3.80 1.57
C GLU A 49 -25.27 4.33 0.66
N MET A 50 -25.06 4.35 -0.65
CA MET A 50 -26.07 4.76 -1.64
C MET A 50 -27.31 3.83 -1.65
N ALA A 51 -27.11 2.53 -1.49
CA ALA A 51 -28.21 1.58 -1.37
C ALA A 51 -28.97 1.73 -0.03
N GLY A 52 -28.27 2.06 1.05
CA GLY A 52 -28.88 2.25 2.38
C GLY A 52 -29.68 3.54 2.53
N VAL A 53 -29.37 4.60 1.76
CA VAL A 53 -30.12 5.87 1.77
C VAL A 53 -31.45 5.78 1.00
N SER A 54 -31.65 4.71 0.21
CA SER A 54 -32.82 4.53 -0.67
C SER A 54 -33.90 3.58 -0.09
N ALA A 55 -33.78 3.17 1.18
CA ALA A 55 -34.67 2.24 1.86
C ALA A 55 -35.52 2.90 2.97
#